data_AF-A0AAD4ZZM6-F1
#
_entry.id   AF-A0AAD4ZZM6-F1
#
_cell.length_a   1.000
_cell.length_b   1.000
_cell.length_c   1.000
_cell.angle_alpha   90.00
_cell.angle_beta   90.00
_cell.angle_gamma   90.00
#
_symmetry.space_group_name_H-M   'P 1'
#
loop_
_entity.id
_entity.type
_entity.pdbx_description
1 polymer ?
#
loop_
_entity_poly.entity_id
_entity_poly.type
_entity_poly.pdbx_seq_one_letter_code
_entity_poly.pdbx_strand_id
1 'polypeptide(L)'
;FHLINISKLRNMLSVSDAEKLVHAFMTSRIDYCNALLGGCPVSLINKLQLVQNVAARVLTRSRKYHHITPIFSSLHCPSVKFQIHYNLLLLPYKALNGLSPCISSLLTRYNPSRSLRSQNSGLLVVPRIAKSTKGGRAFSHLAPKLWNSL
;
A
#
# COMPACT_ATOMS: atom_id res chain seq x y z
N PHE A 1 -19.61 -10.13 -3.25
CA PHE A 1 -20.54 -10.08 -4.41
C PHE A 1 -19.80 -9.99 -5.74
N HIS A 2 -19.06 -8.91 -6.04
CA HIS A 2 -18.40 -8.72 -7.34
C HIS A 2 -17.52 -9.89 -7.82
N LEU A 3 -16.64 -10.43 -6.95
CA LEU A 3 -15.80 -11.59 -7.32
C LEU A 3 -16.59 -12.85 -7.66
N ILE A 4 -17.71 -13.08 -6.96
CA ILE A 4 -18.55 -14.26 -7.21
C ILE A 4 -19.17 -14.14 -8.60
N ASN A 5 -19.64 -12.95 -8.99
CA ASN A 5 -20.21 -12.71 -10.31
C ASN A 5 -19.16 -12.83 -11.41
N ILE A 6 -17.97 -12.24 -11.22
CA ILE A 6 -16.86 -12.39 -12.15
C ILE A 6 -16.46 -13.86 -12.27
N SER A 7 -16.43 -14.61 -11.16
CA SER A 7 -16.13 -16.04 -11.17
C SER A 7 -17.15 -16.86 -11.97
N LYS A 8 -18.44 -16.50 -11.94
CA LYS A 8 -19.48 -17.16 -12.74
C LYS A 8 -19.30 -16.87 -14.23
N LEU A 9 -18.99 -15.61 -14.57
CA LEU A 9 -18.76 -15.17 -15.95
C LEU A 9 -17.39 -15.58 -16.51
N ARG A 10 -16.48 -16.06 -15.65
CA ARG A 10 -15.07 -16.27 -15.98
C ARG A 10 -14.85 -17.19 -17.18
N ASN A 11 -15.72 -18.18 -17.38
CA ASN A 11 -15.63 -19.12 -18.51
C ASN A 11 -15.93 -18.48 -19.87
N MET A 12 -16.69 -17.37 -19.87
CA MET A 12 -17.10 -16.66 -21.08
C MET A 12 -16.18 -15.47 -21.40
N LEU A 13 -15.25 -15.14 -20.51
CA LEU A 13 -14.39 -13.97 -20.60
C LEU A 13 -12.95 -14.33 -21.00
N SER A 14 -12.36 -13.48 -21.83
CA SER A 14 -10.90 -13.48 -22.05
C SER A 14 -10.16 -13.15 -20.74
N VAL A 15 -8.87 -13.48 -20.67
CA VAL A 15 -8.05 -13.14 -19.49
C VAL A 15 -7.96 -11.61 -19.32
N SER A 16 -7.76 -10.87 -20.42
CA SER A 16 -7.61 -9.42 -20.42
C SER A 16 -8.90 -8.70 -19.99
N ASP A 17 -10.08 -9.17 -20.40
CA ASP A 17 -11.34 -8.55 -19.98
C ASP A 17 -11.68 -8.90 -18.53
N ALA A 18 -11.39 -10.12 -18.10
CA ALA A 18 -11.50 -10.49 -16.68
C ALA A 18 -10.57 -9.64 -15.80
N GLU A 19 -9.36 -9.34 -16.28
CA GLU A 19 -8.42 -8.46 -15.59
C GLU A 19 -8.98 -7.04 -15.42
N LYS A 20 -9.53 -6.46 -16.50
CA LYS A 20 -10.20 -5.14 -16.43
C LYS A 20 -11.33 -5.13 -15.40
N LEU A 21 -12.17 -6.17 -15.37
CA LEU A 21 -13.26 -6.28 -14.39
C LEU A 21 -12.74 -6.41 -12.96
N VAL A 22 -11.74 -7.25 -12.72
CA VAL A 22 -11.09 -7.39 -11.41
C VAL A 22 -10.51 -6.05 -10.99
N HIS A 23 -9.79 -5.36 -11.89
CA HIS A 23 -9.21 -4.07 -11.59
C HIS A 23 -10.28 -3.02 -11.24
N ALA A 24 -11.32 -2.90 -12.07
CA ALA A 24 -12.38 -1.91 -11.92
C ALA A 24 -13.21 -2.10 -10.63
N PHE A 25 -13.52 -3.36 -10.25
CA PHE A 25 -14.41 -3.63 -9.12
C PHE A 25 -13.69 -3.94 -7.80
N MET A 26 -12.44 -4.43 -7.87
CA MET A 26 -11.67 -4.83 -6.70
C MET A 26 -10.45 -3.95 -6.47
N THR A 27 -9.52 -3.96 -7.41
CA THR A 27 -8.20 -3.34 -7.22
C THR A 27 -8.34 -1.84 -6.99
N SER A 28 -9.21 -1.17 -7.75
CA SER A 28 -9.56 0.25 -7.56
C SER A 28 -9.99 0.58 -6.12
N ARG A 29 -10.78 -0.30 -5.48
CA ARG A 29 -11.27 -0.10 -4.12
C ARG A 29 -10.22 -0.44 -3.06
N ILE A 30 -9.36 -1.43 -3.33
CA ILE A 30 -8.25 -1.78 -2.45
C ILE A 30 -7.19 -0.67 -2.47
N ASP A 31 -6.92 -0.10 -3.65
CA ASP A 31 -5.93 0.97 -3.83
C ASP A 31 -6.44 2.34 -3.38
N TYR A 32 -7.76 2.52 -3.33
CA TYR A 32 -8.36 3.77 -2.85
C TYR A 32 -7.94 4.07 -1.41
N CYS A 33 -7.20 5.17 -1.24
CA CYS A 33 -6.71 5.66 0.05
C CYS A 33 -5.94 4.62 0.89
N ASN A 34 -5.30 3.64 0.26
CA ASN A 34 -4.62 2.56 0.97
C ASN A 34 -3.47 3.03 1.88
N ALA A 35 -2.90 4.22 1.68
CA ALA A 35 -1.93 4.82 2.58
C ALA A 35 -2.47 5.01 4.01
N LEU A 36 -3.79 5.23 4.17
CA LEU A 36 -4.43 5.31 5.50
C LEU A 36 -4.36 3.99 6.27
N LEU A 37 -4.20 2.86 5.55
CA LEU A 37 -4.11 1.53 6.15
C LEU A 37 -2.72 1.24 6.74
N GLY A 38 -1.72 2.10 6.53
CA GLY A 38 -0.35 1.90 7.03
C GLY A 38 -0.24 1.75 8.54
N GLY A 39 -1.18 2.34 9.29
CA GLY A 39 -1.28 2.17 10.74
C GLY A 39 -2.20 1.03 11.20
N CYS A 40 -2.90 0.34 10.30
CA CYS A 40 -3.89 -0.66 10.71
C CYS A 40 -3.25 -1.94 11.27
N PRO A 41 -3.98 -2.70 12.12
CA PRO A 41 -3.53 -4.01 12.55
C PRO A 41 -3.29 -4.96 11.37
N VAL A 42 -2.26 -5.79 11.48
CA VAL A 42 -1.90 -6.79 10.44
C VAL A 42 -3.08 -7.72 10.13
N SER A 43 -3.90 -8.05 11.13
CA SER A 43 -5.10 -8.87 10.94
C SER A 43 -6.11 -8.27 9.95
N LEU A 44 -6.24 -6.94 9.91
CA LEU A 44 -7.12 -6.25 8.96
C LEU A 44 -6.51 -6.23 7.56
N ILE A 45 -5.21 -5.95 7.45
CA ILE A 45 -4.48 -5.99 6.18
C ILE A 45 -4.53 -7.41 5.58
N ASN A 46 -4.41 -8.45 6.42
CA ASN A 46 -4.52 -9.84 5.98
C ASN A 46 -5.89 -10.16 5.39
N LYS A 47 -6.98 -9.56 5.88
CA LYS A 47 -8.31 -9.73 5.27
C LYS A 47 -8.34 -9.16 3.85
N LEU A 48 -7.72 -8.00 3.62
CA LEU A 48 -7.60 -7.41 2.28
C LEU A 48 -6.71 -8.27 1.37
N GLN A 49 -5.60 -8.80 1.90
CA GLN A 49 -4.75 -9.73 1.16
C GLN A 49 -5.53 -10.99 0.74
N LEU A 50 -6.38 -11.54 1.61
CA LEU A 50 -7.23 -12.68 1.26
C LEU A 50 -8.18 -12.35 0.11
N VAL A 51 -8.77 -11.16 0.10
CA VAL A 51 -9.63 -10.70 -1.01
C VAL A 51 -8.82 -10.60 -2.31
N GLN A 52 -7.63 -10.00 -2.28
CA GLN A 52 -6.73 -9.92 -3.43
C GLN A 52 -6.30 -11.32 -3.91
N ASN A 53 -6.04 -12.24 -2.99
CA ASN A 53 -5.69 -13.63 -3.32
C ASN A 53 -6.84 -14.35 -4.04
N VAL A 54 -8.09 -14.14 -3.61
CA VAL A 54 -9.25 -14.70 -4.30
C VAL A 54 -9.41 -14.06 -5.68
N ALA A 55 -9.22 -12.75 -5.80
CA ALA A 55 -9.27 -12.06 -7.08
C ALA A 55 -8.25 -12.61 -8.08
N ALA A 56 -7.00 -12.80 -7.64
CA ALA A 56 -5.94 -13.41 -8.44
C ALA A 56 -6.32 -14.84 -8.88
N ARG A 57 -6.87 -15.66 -7.97
CA ARG A 57 -7.33 -17.03 -8.31
C ARG A 57 -8.49 -17.05 -9.29
N VAL A 58 -9.44 -16.11 -9.18
CA VAL A 58 -10.54 -15.97 -10.14
C VAL A 58 -10.00 -15.61 -11.52
N LEU A 59 -9.02 -14.70 -11.58
CA LEU A 59 -8.38 -14.30 -12.83
C LEU A 59 -7.63 -15.47 -13.49
N THR A 60 -6.80 -16.19 -12.74
CA THR A 60 -5.98 -17.29 -13.26
C THR A 60 -6.68 -18.65 -13.30
N ARG A 61 -7.92 -18.75 -12.79
CA ARG A 61 -8.67 -20.01 -12.61
C ARG A 61 -7.90 -21.06 -11.80
N SER A 62 -7.07 -20.61 -10.86
CA SER A 62 -6.28 -21.51 -10.02
C SER A 62 -7.13 -22.14 -8.91
N ARG A 63 -6.84 -23.39 -8.56
CA ARG A 63 -7.55 -24.10 -7.47
C ARG A 63 -7.31 -23.43 -6.13
N LYS A 64 -8.22 -23.61 -5.17
CA LYS A 64 -8.21 -22.98 -3.84
C LYS A 64 -6.92 -23.19 -3.03
N TYR A 65 -6.30 -24.37 -3.14
CA TYR A 65 -5.14 -24.74 -2.33
C TYR A 65 -3.79 -24.54 -3.03
N HIS A 66 -3.78 -24.04 -4.27
CA HIS A 66 -2.50 -23.71 -4.93
C HIS A 66 -1.78 -22.60 -4.17
N HIS A 67 -0.45 -22.67 -4.15
CA HIS A 67 0.37 -21.62 -3.57
C HIS A 67 0.14 -20.28 -4.28
N ILE A 68 0.02 -19.19 -3.51
CA ILE A 68 -0.40 -17.89 -4.05
C ILE A 68 0.76 -17.09 -4.64
N THR A 69 1.97 -17.25 -4.12
CA THR A 69 3.16 -16.54 -4.59
C THR A 69 3.44 -16.69 -6.10
N PRO A 70 3.43 -17.90 -6.70
CA PRO A 70 3.67 -18.03 -8.15
C PRO A 70 2.57 -17.35 -8.98
N ILE A 71 1.34 -17.26 -8.47
CA ILE A 71 0.22 -16.57 -9.14
C ILE A 71 0.46 -15.05 -9.14
N PHE A 72 0.95 -14.50 -8.03
CA PHE A 72 1.29 -13.07 -7.97
C PHE A 72 2.48 -12.74 -8.88
N SER A 73 3.48 -13.63 -8.94
CA SER A 73 4.62 -13.48 -9.86
C SER A 73 4.19 -13.49 -11.33
N SER A 74 3.30 -14.40 -11.74
CA SER A 74 2.83 -14.47 -13.14
C SER A 74 1.94 -13.29 -13.53
N LEU A 75 1.21 -12.70 -12.58
CA LEU A 75 0.38 -11.52 -12.79
C LEU A 75 1.17 -10.20 -12.65
N HIS A 76 2.45 -10.24 -12.25
CA HIS A 76 3.22 -9.06 -11.84
C HIS A 76 2.48 -8.17 -10.83
N CYS A 77 1.62 -8.76 -10.00
CA CYS A 77 0.76 -8.04 -9.07
C CYS A 77 1.46 -7.92 -7.70
N PRO A 78 1.55 -6.73 -7.09
CA PRO A 78 2.13 -6.58 -5.75
C PRO A 78 1.14 -6.96 -4.65
N SER A 79 1.65 -7.39 -3.49
CA SER A 79 0.82 -7.63 -2.29
C SER A 79 0.22 -6.33 -1.73
N VAL A 80 -0.93 -6.42 -1.04
CA VAL A 80 -1.59 -5.26 -0.41
C VAL A 80 -0.65 -4.52 0.53
N LYS A 81 0.13 -5.26 1.33
CA LYS A 81 1.11 -4.66 2.25
C LYS A 81 2.14 -3.80 1.51
N PHE A 82 2.64 -4.29 0.38
CA PHE A 82 3.59 -3.55 -0.44
C PHE A 82 2.96 -2.30 -1.04
N GLN A 83 1.73 -2.40 -1.57
CA GLN A 83 0.99 -1.25 -2.11
C GLN A 83 0.78 -0.16 -1.06
N ILE A 84 0.41 -0.53 0.17
CA ILE A 84 0.25 0.40 1.29
C ILE A 84 1.58 1.13 1.56
N HIS A 85 2.68 0.40 1.69
CA HIS A 85 4.00 0.98 1.96
C HIS A 85 4.44 1.92 0.83
N TYR A 86 4.26 1.49 -0.43
CA TYR A 86 4.60 2.30 -1.60
C TYR A 86 3.83 3.62 -1.62
N ASN A 87 2.50 3.58 -1.49
CA ASN A 87 1.69 4.80 -1.53
C ASN A 87 1.96 5.71 -0.33
N LEU A 88 2.24 5.12 0.83
CA LEU A 88 2.60 5.86 2.03
C LEU A 88 3.97 6.55 1.93
N LEU A 89 4.92 6.02 1.15
CA LEU A 89 6.20 6.65 0.84
C LEU A 89 6.11 7.66 -0.31
N LEU A 90 5.21 7.41 -1.26
CA LEU A 90 4.93 8.31 -2.38
C LEU A 90 4.36 9.65 -1.89
N LEU A 91 3.55 9.64 -0.83
CA LEU A 91 2.97 10.86 -0.26
C LEU A 91 4.03 11.85 0.28
N PRO A 92 4.98 11.46 1.16
CA PRO A 92 6.12 12.29 1.53
C PRO A 92 6.94 12.76 0.36
N TYR A 93 7.23 11.89 -0.61
CA TYR A 93 7.96 12.28 -1.82
C TYR A 93 7.23 13.43 -2.56
N LYS A 94 5.92 13.29 -2.79
CA LYS A 94 5.12 14.34 -3.44
C LYS A 94 5.10 15.62 -2.62
N ALA A 95 4.94 15.52 -1.30
CA ALA A 95 4.93 16.68 -0.40
C ALA A 95 6.28 17.43 -0.41
N LEU A 96 7.40 16.72 -0.38
CA LEU A 96 8.75 17.30 -0.39
C LEU A 96 9.08 18.01 -1.71
N ASN A 97 8.46 17.59 -2.81
CA ASN A 97 8.60 18.20 -4.14
C ASN A 97 7.51 19.23 -4.46
N GLY A 98 6.72 19.67 -3.48
CA GLY A 98 5.70 20.70 -3.67
C GLY A 98 4.43 20.25 -4.40
N LEU A 99 4.27 18.95 -4.67
CA LEU A 99 3.11 18.38 -5.37
C LEU A 99 1.92 18.09 -4.44
N SER A 100 2.12 18.15 -3.12
CA SER A 100 1.06 17.94 -2.11
C SER A 100 1.23 18.89 -0.92
N PRO A 101 0.80 20.16 -1.06
CA PRO A 101 0.99 21.17 -0.02
C PRO A 101 0.14 20.94 1.24
N CYS A 102 -0.97 20.20 1.13
CA CYS A 102 -1.83 19.92 2.28
C CYS A 102 -1.15 19.01 3.33
N ILE A 103 -0.23 18.15 2.89
CA ILE A 103 0.43 17.15 3.73
C ILE A 103 1.85 17.57 4.09
N SER A 104 2.44 18.53 3.37
CA SER A 104 3.80 19.02 3.64
C SER A 104 3.95 19.62 5.04
N SER A 105 2.91 20.26 5.57
CA SER A 105 2.88 20.79 6.94
C SER A 105 3.03 19.71 8.02
N LEU A 106 2.73 18.45 7.70
CA LEU A 106 2.87 17.31 8.62
C LEU A 106 4.28 16.70 8.59
N LEU A 107 5.16 17.17 7.71
CA LEU A 107 6.50 16.64 7.50
C LEU A 107 7.54 17.72 7.74
N THR A 108 8.55 17.41 8.55
CA THR A 108 9.65 18.32 8.84
C THR A 108 10.95 17.70 8.33
N ARG A 109 11.67 18.44 7.48
CA ARG A 109 13.00 18.02 7.02
C ARG A 109 13.96 18.00 8.20
N TYR A 110 14.77 16.95 8.27
CA TYR A 110 15.82 16.85 9.26
C TYR A 110 16.93 17.86 8.93
N ASN A 111 17.13 18.83 9.81
CA ASN A 111 18.22 19.80 9.70
C ASN A 111 19.01 19.82 11.02
N PRO A 112 20.18 19.17 11.09
CA PRO A 112 20.99 19.15 12.29
C PRO A 112 21.61 20.54 12.56
N SER A 113 21.79 20.89 13.84
CA SER A 113 22.44 22.15 14.24
C SER A 113 23.93 22.24 13.86
N ARG A 114 24.55 21.09 13.58
CA ARG A 114 25.95 20.96 13.19
C ARG A 114 26.06 20.14 11.91
N SER A 115 27.12 20.37 11.14
CA SER A 115 27.38 19.58 9.93
C SER A 115 27.64 18.12 10.30
N LEU A 116 26.73 17.24 9.87
CA LEU A 116 26.80 15.79 10.06
C LEU A 116 26.71 15.11 8.70
N ARG A 117 27.26 13.89 8.60
CA ARG A 117 27.13 13.06 7.40
C ARG A 117 25.67 12.83 6.99
N SER A 118 24.75 12.83 7.95
CA SER A 118 23.31 12.64 7.72
C SER A 118 22.57 13.89 7.22
N GLN A 119 23.21 15.06 7.18
CA GLN A 119 22.58 16.33 6.77
C GLN A 119 22.08 16.28 5.33
N ASN A 120 22.83 15.63 4.43
CA ASN A 120 22.51 15.55 3.01
C ASN A 120 21.73 14.28 2.63
N SER A 121 21.37 13.44 3.61
CA SER A 121 20.68 12.16 3.38
C SER A 121 19.17 12.31 3.13
N GLY A 122 18.64 13.54 3.10
CA GLY A 122 17.21 13.78 2.83
C GLY A 122 16.26 13.21 3.89
N LEU A 123 16.73 13.07 5.14
CA LEU A 123 15.96 12.48 6.23
C LEU A 123 14.81 13.38 6.70
N LEU A 124 13.83 12.76 7.33
CA LEU A 124 12.69 13.43 7.97
C LEU A 124 12.78 13.31 9.49
N VAL A 125 12.28 14.33 10.20
CA VAL A 125 12.16 14.28 11.66
C VAL A 125 11.05 13.29 12.04
N VAL A 126 11.39 12.31 12.88
CA VAL A 126 10.40 11.40 13.47
C VAL A 126 9.94 11.99 14.81
N PRO A 127 8.71 12.48 14.94
CA PRO A 127 8.23 13.07 16.19
C PRO A 127 8.15 12.04 17.30
N ARG A 128 8.45 12.46 18.53
CA ARG A 128 8.24 11.64 19.73
C ARG A 128 6.73 11.46 19.94
N ILE A 129 6.34 10.24 20.27
CA ILE A 129 4.94 9.88 20.48
C ILE A 129 4.74 9.43 21.92
N ALA A 130 3.67 9.92 22.57
CA ALA A 130 3.31 9.48 23.91
C ALA A 130 2.64 8.10 23.91
N LYS A 131 1.90 7.77 22.85
CA LYS A 131 1.15 6.50 22.72
C LYS A 131 1.53 5.78 21.44
N SER A 132 2.24 4.65 21.56
CA SER A 132 2.63 3.80 20.42
C SER A 132 1.44 3.36 19.56
N THR A 133 0.28 3.10 20.19
CA THR A 133 -0.91 2.60 19.48
C THR A 133 -1.62 3.63 18.63
N LYS A 134 -1.82 4.88 19.11
CA LYS A 134 -2.50 5.94 18.35
C LYS A 134 -1.51 6.86 17.64
N GLY A 135 -0.51 7.35 18.38
CA GLY A 135 0.51 8.26 17.84
C GLY A 135 1.43 7.58 16.84
N GLY A 136 1.79 6.32 17.07
CA GLY A 136 2.67 5.57 16.16
C GLY A 136 2.03 5.25 14.80
N ARG A 137 0.71 5.35 14.70
CA ARG A 137 -0.06 5.14 13.46
C ARG A 137 -0.28 6.42 12.67
N ALA A 138 -0.04 7.59 13.27
CA ALA A 138 -0.25 8.86 12.61
C ALA A 138 0.72 9.01 11.42
N PHE A 139 0.24 9.61 10.33
CA PHE A 139 1.04 9.84 9.13
C PHE A 139 2.34 10.60 9.46
N SER A 140 2.27 11.63 10.30
CA SER A 140 3.40 12.45 10.74
C SER A 140 4.50 11.68 11.49
N HIS A 141 4.20 10.49 12.02
CA HIS A 141 5.19 9.63 12.65
C HIS A 141 5.61 8.47 11.73
N LEU A 142 4.61 7.77 11.18
CA LEU A 142 4.81 6.52 10.47
C LEU A 142 5.46 6.74 9.10
N ALA A 143 5.12 7.82 8.39
CA ALA A 143 5.71 8.10 7.09
C ALA A 143 7.20 8.52 7.20
N PRO A 144 7.62 9.45 8.09
CA PRO A 144 9.04 9.71 8.35
C PRO A 144 9.83 8.48 8.80
N LYS A 145 9.21 7.62 9.62
CA LYS A 145 9.86 6.39 10.10
C LYS A 145 10.17 5.42 8.96
N LEU A 146 9.21 5.21 8.04
CA LEU A 146 9.44 4.37 6.86
C LEU A 146 10.41 5.01 5.87
N TRP A 147 10.29 6.33 5.65
CA TRP A 147 11.18 7.08 4.76
C TRP A 147 12.64 6.97 5.19
N ASN A 148 12.92 7.12 6.48
CA ASN A 148 14.28 7.01 7.01
C ASN A 148 14.82 5.57 7.03
N SER A 149 14.00 4.57 6.67
CA SER A 149 14.40 3.16 6.57
C SER A 149 14.61 2.70 5.11
N LEU A 150 14.47 3.61 4.15
CA LEU A 150 14.87 3.42 2.76
C LEU A 150 16.39 3.44 2.62
#